data_AF-A0A2H0IX21-F1
#
_entry.id   AF-A0A2H0IX21-F1
#
_cell.length_a   1.000
_cell.length_b   1.000
_cell.length_c   1.000
_cell.angle_alpha   90.00
_cell.angle_beta   90.00
_cell.angle_gamma   90.00
#
_symmetry.space_group_name_H-M   'P 1'
#
loop_
_entity.id
_entity.type
_entity.pdbx_description
1 polymer ?
#
loop_
_entity_poly.entity_id
_entity_poly.type
_entity_poly.pdbx_seq_one_letter_code
_entity_poly.pdbx_strand_id
1 'polypeptide(L)'
;MAQTVGGNVFCAGTAYDPSPASVSISGTVAASDVGLPGAIWVGIEDPGVPGYPTAFLTPSGWVAWTTGGFPTYVETPALGSTFSYSACIPASPAGGGCAATSADFVGWKVYAGYGVLTPEHQALIQKRRASLDAAKPWLQQKGKWRADYEDDQAFRNALVHKSANEGRWGPALTIPLIDCTPPDSGGR
;
A
#
# COMPACT_ATOMS: atom_id res chain seq x y z
N MET A 1 4.62 -20.94 -5.12
CA MET A 1 5.71 -20.13 -4.53
C MET A 1 5.07 -19.15 -3.57
N ALA A 2 5.61 -19.04 -2.35
CA ALA A 2 5.16 -18.04 -1.38
C ALA A 2 5.58 -16.63 -1.84
N GLN A 3 4.82 -15.63 -1.42
CA GLN A 3 5.17 -14.23 -1.64
C GLN A 3 6.53 -13.91 -1.01
N THR A 4 7.30 -13.06 -1.69
CA THR A 4 8.51 -12.44 -1.18
C THR A 4 8.40 -10.94 -1.34
N VAL A 5 8.83 -10.17 -0.35
CA VAL A 5 8.87 -8.71 -0.40
C VAL A 5 10.23 -8.26 0.11
N GLY A 6 10.81 -7.27 -0.54
CA GLY A 6 12.07 -6.67 -0.13
C GLY A 6 12.22 -5.25 -0.64
N GLY A 7 13.22 -4.55 -0.13
CA GLY A 7 13.53 -3.22 -0.61
C GLY A 7 14.94 -2.78 -0.23
N ASN A 8 15.33 -1.65 -0.81
CA ASN A 8 16.59 -1.00 -0.53
C ASN A 8 16.40 0.52 -0.54
N VAL A 9 17.33 1.20 0.12
CA VAL A 9 17.42 2.66 0.16
C VAL A 9 18.68 3.08 -0.58
N PHE A 10 18.59 4.12 -1.41
CA PHE A 10 19.64 4.55 -2.31
C PHE A 10 19.57 6.05 -2.61
N CYS A 11 20.66 6.63 -3.08
CA CYS A 11 20.66 8.00 -3.60
C CYS A 11 20.22 7.97 -5.06
N ALA A 12 19.04 8.52 -5.36
CA ALA A 12 18.63 8.78 -6.72
C ALA A 12 19.35 10.05 -7.19
N GLY A 13 19.96 10.02 -8.38
CA GLY A 13 20.77 11.12 -8.89
C GLY A 13 22.04 10.63 -9.59
N THR A 14 22.91 11.55 -9.98
CA THR A 14 24.20 11.21 -10.58
C THR A 14 25.30 11.24 -9.53
N ALA A 15 26.49 10.73 -9.86
CA ALA A 15 27.66 10.83 -8.98
C ALA A 15 28.02 12.27 -8.59
N TYR A 16 27.58 13.27 -9.37
CA TYR A 16 27.88 14.69 -9.16
C TYR A 16 26.70 15.50 -8.63
N ASP A 17 25.50 14.90 -8.58
CA ASP A 17 24.29 15.47 -7.99
C ASP A 17 23.41 14.32 -7.47
N PRO A 18 23.80 13.68 -6.36
CA PRO A 18 23.07 12.52 -5.83
C PRO A 18 21.85 12.99 -5.02
N SER A 19 20.85 13.65 -5.60
CA SER A 19 19.62 13.97 -4.87
C SER A 19 18.38 13.58 -5.68
N PRO A 20 17.37 12.91 -5.09
CA PRO A 20 17.14 12.69 -3.65
C PRO A 20 17.41 11.28 -3.10
N ALA A 21 17.49 11.16 -1.76
CA ALA A 21 17.39 9.87 -1.05
C ALA A 21 16.06 9.18 -1.41
N SER A 22 16.12 7.89 -1.75
CA SER A 22 15.01 7.15 -2.32
C SER A 22 14.95 5.72 -1.80
N VAL A 23 13.74 5.16 -1.86
CA VAL A 23 13.44 3.77 -1.54
C VAL A 23 12.94 3.06 -2.79
N SER A 24 13.42 1.85 -3.03
CA SER A 24 12.86 0.91 -4.00
C SER A 24 12.33 -0.31 -3.25
N ILE A 25 11.07 -0.65 -3.51
CA ILE A 25 10.38 -1.80 -2.94
C ILE A 25 9.91 -2.68 -4.08
N SER A 26 10.15 -3.98 -3.96
CA SER A 26 9.62 -4.96 -4.90
C SER A 26 9.15 -6.22 -4.19
N GLY A 27 8.31 -6.98 -4.88
CA GLY A 27 7.85 -8.25 -4.39
C GLY A 27 7.20 -9.12 -5.45
N THR A 28 6.90 -10.34 -5.05
CA THR A 28 6.22 -11.36 -5.86
C THR A 28 4.82 -11.61 -5.33
N VAL A 29 3.91 -11.94 -6.24
CA VAL A 29 2.55 -12.40 -5.90
C VAL A 29 2.55 -13.92 -5.89
N ALA A 30 1.89 -14.53 -4.92
CA ALA A 30 1.75 -15.99 -4.88
C ALA A 30 1.10 -16.49 -6.16
N ALA A 31 1.59 -17.61 -6.70
CA ALA A 31 1.13 -18.11 -8.01
C ALA A 31 -0.39 -18.37 -8.08
N SER A 32 -1.03 -18.71 -6.95
CA SER A 32 -2.50 -18.88 -6.83
C SER A 32 -3.28 -17.58 -6.96
N ASP A 33 -2.61 -16.45 -6.72
CA ASP A 33 -3.22 -15.13 -6.60
C ASP A 33 -3.01 -14.28 -7.87
N VAL A 34 -2.11 -14.73 -8.77
CA VAL A 34 -1.85 -14.06 -10.05
C VAL A 34 -3.10 -14.08 -10.93
N GLY A 35 -3.43 -12.92 -11.50
CA GLY A 35 -4.62 -12.73 -12.33
C GLY A 35 -5.90 -12.48 -11.55
N LEU A 36 -5.88 -12.58 -10.21
CA LEU A 36 -7.04 -12.23 -9.40
C LEU A 36 -7.16 -10.71 -9.23
N PRO A 37 -8.39 -10.18 -9.09
CA PRO A 37 -8.60 -8.79 -8.73
C PRO A 37 -8.06 -8.50 -7.33
N GLY A 38 -7.45 -7.34 -7.13
CA GLY A 38 -6.84 -7.00 -5.86
C GLY A 38 -6.27 -5.59 -5.80
N ALA A 39 -5.35 -5.40 -4.87
CA ALA A 39 -4.60 -4.15 -4.70
C ALA A 39 -3.25 -4.40 -4.05
N ILE A 40 -2.33 -3.45 -4.25
CA ILE A 40 -0.98 -3.47 -3.71
C ILE A 40 -0.78 -2.20 -2.89
N TRP A 41 -0.15 -2.33 -1.73
CA TRP A 41 0.13 -1.21 -0.85
C TRP A 41 1.59 -1.20 -0.45
N VAL A 42 2.15 -0.01 -0.36
CA VAL A 42 3.41 0.27 0.30
C VAL A 42 3.13 1.30 1.38
N GLY A 43 3.45 0.95 2.63
CA GLY A 43 3.24 1.80 3.79
C GLY A 43 4.54 2.02 4.54
N ILE A 44 4.66 3.15 5.24
CA ILE A 44 5.79 3.45 6.10
C ILE A 44 5.30 3.66 7.54
N GLU A 45 5.94 3.02 8.50
CA GLU A 45 5.59 3.02 9.93
C GLU A 45 6.68 3.72 10.74
N ASP A 46 6.25 4.67 11.55
CA ASP A 46 7.05 5.30 12.60
C ASP A 46 7.31 4.30 13.75
N PRO A 47 8.57 4.03 14.14
CA PRO A 47 8.88 3.16 15.27
C PRO A 47 8.33 3.68 16.61
N GLY A 48 8.03 4.97 16.72
CA GLY A 48 7.38 5.59 17.88
C GLY A 48 5.89 5.25 18.01
N VAL A 49 5.22 4.82 16.94
CA VAL A 49 3.81 4.42 16.92
C VAL A 49 3.65 3.08 16.18
N PRO A 50 4.12 1.97 16.77
CA PRO A 50 4.16 0.68 16.08
C PRO A 50 2.76 0.10 15.85
N GLY A 51 2.60 -0.64 14.76
CA GLY A 51 1.40 -1.42 14.42
C GLY A 51 0.55 -0.82 13.30
N TYR A 52 0.83 0.41 12.86
CA TYR A 52 0.10 1.07 11.79
C TYR A 52 1.02 1.96 10.94
N PRO A 53 0.92 1.89 9.59
CA PRO A 53 1.60 2.85 8.74
C PRO A 53 1.12 4.29 9.00
N THR A 54 2.08 5.18 9.15
CA THR A 54 1.90 6.64 9.25
C THR A 54 1.60 7.27 7.89
N ALA A 55 2.05 6.63 6.79
CA ALA A 55 1.75 7.06 5.43
C ALA A 55 1.72 5.88 4.46
N PHE A 56 0.99 6.05 3.36
CA PHE A 56 0.96 5.11 2.24
C PHE A 56 1.47 5.77 0.96
N LEU A 57 2.17 4.99 0.14
CA LEU A 57 2.62 5.42 -1.17
C LEU A 57 1.45 5.36 -2.16
N THR A 58 1.22 6.48 -2.83
CA THR A 58 0.25 6.64 -3.92
C THR A 58 0.98 7.02 -5.20
N PRO A 59 0.32 7.02 -6.38
CA PRO A 59 0.93 7.53 -7.62
C PRO A 59 1.41 8.99 -7.51
N SER A 60 0.81 9.78 -6.62
CA SER A 60 1.21 11.17 -6.33
C SER A 60 2.31 11.31 -5.25
N GLY A 61 2.81 10.19 -4.70
CA GLY A 61 3.78 10.18 -3.61
C GLY A 61 3.18 9.74 -2.27
N TRP A 62 3.92 9.99 -1.20
CA TRP A 62 3.52 9.61 0.16
C TRP A 62 2.33 10.44 0.64
N VAL A 63 1.30 9.77 1.12
CA VAL A 63 0.10 10.40 1.69
C VAL A 63 0.00 9.97 3.14
N ALA A 64 -0.03 10.96 4.05
CA ALA A 64 -0.23 10.72 5.48
C ALA A 64 -1.54 9.97 5.73
N TRP A 65 -1.50 9.03 6.69
CA TRP A 65 -2.60 8.12 6.96
C TRP A 65 -2.96 8.14 8.44
N THR A 66 -4.20 8.54 8.74
CA THR A 66 -4.67 8.79 10.11
C THR A 66 -5.91 7.99 10.49
N THR A 67 -6.52 7.30 9.52
CA THR A 67 -7.81 6.61 9.69
C THR A 67 -7.68 5.14 10.11
N GLY A 68 -6.45 4.61 10.17
CA GLY A 68 -6.19 3.20 10.41
C GLY A 68 -6.54 2.30 9.21
N GLY A 69 -5.96 1.10 9.16
CA GLY A 69 -6.14 0.18 8.04
C GLY A 69 -5.48 0.65 6.73
N PHE A 70 -5.95 0.13 5.60
CA PHE A 70 -5.43 0.48 4.27
C PHE A 70 -6.24 1.60 3.62
N PRO A 71 -5.61 2.43 2.76
CA PRO A 71 -6.34 3.37 1.93
C PRO A 71 -7.28 2.66 0.98
N THR A 72 -8.40 3.33 0.68
CA THR A 72 -9.32 2.89 -0.37
C THR A 72 -8.51 2.61 -1.62
N TYR A 73 -8.45 1.35 -2.02
CA TYR A 73 -7.63 0.97 -3.14
C TYR A 73 -8.32 1.28 -4.46
N VAL A 74 -7.49 1.48 -5.48
CA VAL A 74 -7.90 1.39 -6.87
C VAL A 74 -7.79 -0.09 -7.27
N GLU A 75 -8.92 -0.71 -7.62
CA GLU A 75 -8.94 -2.12 -7.95
C GLU A 75 -8.02 -2.38 -9.13
N THR A 76 -7.05 -3.28 -8.94
CA THR A 76 -6.26 -3.85 -10.02
C THR A 76 -7.01 -5.08 -10.51
N PRO A 77 -7.61 -5.06 -11.72
CA PRO A 77 -8.50 -6.14 -12.16
C PRO A 77 -7.82 -7.51 -12.24
N ALA A 78 -6.51 -7.52 -12.47
CA ALA A 78 -5.69 -8.72 -12.50
C ALA A 78 -4.29 -8.38 -11.95
N LEU A 79 -3.93 -8.95 -10.80
CA LEU A 79 -2.58 -8.79 -10.26
C LEU A 79 -1.54 -9.50 -11.15
N GLY A 80 -0.44 -8.80 -11.43
CA GLY A 80 0.74 -9.39 -12.06
C GLY A 80 1.49 -10.33 -11.12
N SER A 81 2.49 -11.06 -11.65
CA SER A 81 3.36 -11.94 -10.86
C SER A 81 4.32 -11.20 -9.93
N THR A 82 4.57 -9.93 -10.21
CA THR A 82 5.52 -9.08 -9.47
C THR A 82 5.01 -7.65 -9.38
N PHE A 83 5.50 -6.92 -8.39
CA PHE A 83 5.30 -5.49 -8.26
C PHE A 83 6.61 -4.80 -7.90
N SER A 84 6.74 -3.54 -8.32
CA SER A 84 7.90 -2.71 -8.04
C SER A 84 7.47 -1.26 -7.92
N TYR A 85 7.88 -0.61 -6.84
CA TYR A 85 7.61 0.79 -6.55
C TYR A 85 8.91 1.47 -6.16
N SER A 86 9.05 2.73 -6.57
CA SER A 86 10.12 3.60 -6.14
C SER A 86 9.53 4.93 -5.73
N ALA A 87 10.02 5.47 -4.63
CA ALA A 87 9.64 6.80 -4.16
C ALA A 87 10.84 7.44 -3.47
N CYS A 88 10.91 8.77 -3.53
CA CYS A 88 11.86 9.46 -2.67
C CYS A 88 11.44 9.32 -1.20
N ILE A 89 12.41 9.41 -0.30
CA ILE A 89 12.15 9.58 1.12
C ILE A 89 11.57 11.00 1.29
N PRO A 90 10.39 11.14 1.93
CA PRO A 90 9.78 12.45 2.10
C PRO A 90 10.62 13.30 3.06
N ALA A 91 10.61 14.62 2.88
CA ALA A 91 11.30 15.55 3.77
C ALA A 91 10.70 15.62 5.18
N SER A 92 9.46 15.15 5.38
CA SER A 92 8.86 15.02 6.70
C SER A 92 7.79 13.92 6.73
N PRO A 93 7.43 13.41 7.92
CA PRO A 93 6.34 12.44 8.09
C PRO A 93 4.97 12.91 7.61
N ALA A 94 4.73 14.22 7.60
CA ALA A 94 3.50 14.82 7.11
C ALA A 94 3.48 14.96 5.57
N GLY A 95 4.51 14.46 4.89
CA GLY A 95 4.77 14.67 3.47
C GLY A 95 5.70 15.87 3.23
N GLY A 96 5.84 16.24 1.97
CA GLY A 96 6.77 17.26 1.51
C GLY A 96 7.52 16.82 0.26
N GLY A 97 8.43 17.67 -0.21
CA GLY A 97 9.37 17.30 -1.27
C GLY A 97 10.28 16.15 -0.88
N CYS A 98 11.23 15.84 -1.74
CA CYS A 98 12.16 14.74 -1.52
C CYS A 98 13.35 15.17 -0.64
N ALA A 99 13.70 14.35 0.36
CA ALA A 99 14.85 14.58 1.22
C ALA A 99 16.17 14.17 0.54
N ALA A 100 17.26 14.87 0.85
CA ALA A 100 18.61 14.44 0.45
C ALA A 100 19.20 13.37 1.39
N THR A 101 18.60 13.15 2.56
CA THR A 101 19.04 12.17 3.56
C THR A 101 17.83 11.41 4.14
N SER A 102 18.08 10.23 4.68
CA SER A 102 17.07 9.46 5.44
C SER A 102 17.11 9.71 6.95
N ALA A 103 17.86 10.70 7.43
CA ALA A 103 18.09 10.94 8.86
C ALA A 103 16.83 10.91 9.73
N ASP A 104 15.76 11.60 9.31
CA ASP A 104 14.48 11.67 10.05
C ASP A 104 13.67 10.37 10.01
N PHE A 105 14.06 9.43 9.15
CA PHE A 105 13.38 8.16 8.90
C PHE A 105 14.20 6.94 9.31
N VAL A 106 15.36 7.12 9.95
CA VAL A 106 16.19 5.99 10.40
C VAL A 106 15.40 5.10 11.35
N GLY A 107 15.38 3.80 11.07
CA GLY A 107 14.65 2.82 11.88
C GLY A 107 13.16 2.70 11.55
N TRP A 108 12.62 3.55 10.67
CA TRP A 108 11.25 3.40 10.17
C TRP A 108 11.14 2.15 9.31
N LYS A 109 10.01 1.46 9.44
CA LYS A 109 9.75 0.23 8.69
C LYS A 109 8.92 0.55 7.46
N VAL A 110 9.38 0.11 6.31
CA VAL A 110 8.57 0.07 5.09
C VAL A 110 7.94 -1.30 4.99
N TYR A 111 6.62 -1.32 4.86
CA TYR A 111 5.83 -2.50 4.62
C TYR A 111 5.34 -2.50 3.19
N ALA A 112 5.25 -3.68 2.58
CA ALA A 112 4.61 -3.82 1.30
C ALA A 112 3.97 -5.19 1.13
N GLY A 113 3.08 -5.25 0.16
CA GLY A 113 2.36 -6.46 -0.16
C GLY A 113 1.02 -6.15 -0.80
N TYR A 114 0.16 -7.15 -0.84
CA TYR A 114 -1.04 -7.09 -1.64
C TYR A 114 -2.21 -7.78 -0.93
N GLY A 115 -3.41 -7.55 -1.44
CA GLY A 115 -4.59 -8.31 -1.10
C GLY A 115 -5.35 -8.67 -2.37
N VAL A 116 -6.11 -9.76 -2.32
CA VAL A 116 -6.87 -10.28 -3.47
C VAL A 116 -8.30 -10.66 -3.11
N LEU A 117 -9.16 -10.59 -4.11
CA LEU A 117 -10.45 -11.26 -4.12
C LEU A 117 -10.26 -12.71 -4.56
N THR A 118 -9.99 -13.57 -3.58
CA THR A 118 -9.93 -15.03 -3.77
C THR A 118 -11.26 -15.57 -4.31
N PRO A 119 -11.30 -16.79 -4.88
CA PRO A 119 -12.55 -17.43 -5.28
C PRO A 119 -13.60 -17.46 -4.15
N GLU A 120 -13.17 -17.68 -2.90
CA GLU A 120 -14.05 -17.66 -1.73
C GLU A 120 -14.62 -16.26 -1.48
N HIS A 121 -13.80 -15.21 -1.61
CA HIS A 121 -14.26 -13.83 -1.51
C HIS A 121 -15.29 -13.49 -2.61
N GLN A 122 -15.06 -13.95 -3.84
CA GLN A 122 -15.99 -13.75 -4.94
C GLN A 122 -17.33 -14.46 -4.68
N ALA A 123 -17.31 -15.68 -4.15
CA ALA A 123 -18.51 -16.39 -3.74
C ALA A 123 -19.27 -15.66 -2.62
N LEU A 124 -18.56 -15.06 -1.65
CA LEU A 124 -19.18 -14.24 -0.60
C LEU A 124 -19.87 -12.99 -1.16
N ILE A 125 -19.24 -12.32 -2.13
CA ILE A 125 -19.82 -11.15 -2.81
C ILE A 125 -21.09 -11.54 -3.57
N GLN A 126 -21.04 -12.62 -4.35
CA GLN A 126 -22.22 -13.12 -5.07
C GLN A 126 -23.36 -13.48 -4.11
N LYS A 127 -23.05 -14.15 -3.00
CA LYS A 127 -24.03 -14.50 -1.97
C LYS A 127 -24.65 -13.26 -1.33
N ARG A 128 -23.85 -12.24 -1.01
CA ARG A 128 -24.34 -10.94 -0.52
C ARG A 128 -25.30 -10.31 -1.53
N ARG A 129 -24.89 -10.23 -2.80
CA ARG A 129 -25.69 -9.64 -3.88
C ARG A 129 -27.05 -10.33 -4.02
N ALA A 130 -27.05 -11.65 -4.16
CA ALA A 130 -28.29 -12.44 -4.24
C ALA A 130 -29.20 -12.23 -3.01
N SER A 131 -28.62 -12.15 -1.81
CA SER A 131 -29.37 -11.91 -0.57
C SER A 131 -29.99 -10.51 -0.52
N LEU A 132 -29.25 -9.48 -0.97
CA LEU A 132 -29.75 -8.11 -1.04
C LEU A 132 -30.83 -7.95 -2.11
N ASP A 133 -30.64 -8.56 -3.28
CA ASP A 133 -31.62 -8.50 -4.38
C ASP A 133 -32.93 -9.18 -3.98
N ALA A 134 -32.87 -10.33 -3.31
CA ALA A 134 -34.06 -11.00 -2.78
C ALA A 134 -34.76 -10.17 -1.69
N ALA A 135 -34.01 -9.46 -0.84
CA ALA A 135 -34.56 -8.63 0.22
C ALA A 135 -35.01 -7.24 -0.24
N LYS A 136 -34.56 -6.77 -1.42
CA LYS A 136 -34.76 -5.41 -1.93
C LYS A 136 -36.23 -4.98 -1.94
N PRO A 137 -37.18 -5.77 -2.46
CA PRO A 137 -38.60 -5.35 -2.49
C PRO A 137 -39.16 -5.10 -1.10
N TRP A 138 -38.85 -5.99 -0.14
CA TRP A 138 -39.31 -5.87 1.24
C TRP A 138 -38.65 -4.69 1.97
N LEU A 139 -37.34 -4.49 1.79
CA LEU A 139 -36.60 -3.39 2.39
C LEU A 139 -37.06 -2.03 1.84
N GLN A 140 -37.34 -1.93 0.55
CA GLN A 140 -37.88 -0.72 -0.07
C GLN A 140 -39.29 -0.40 0.45
N GLN A 141 -40.18 -1.39 0.56
CA GLN A 141 -41.51 -1.20 1.14
C GLN A 141 -41.43 -0.70 2.60
N LYS A 142 -40.43 -1.14 3.35
CA LYS A 142 -40.21 -0.73 4.75
C LYS A 142 -39.42 0.57 4.90
N GLY A 143 -38.99 1.22 3.81
CA GLY A 143 -38.14 2.42 3.85
C GLY A 143 -36.77 2.18 4.48
N LYS A 144 -36.29 0.93 4.47
CA LYS A 144 -35.01 0.51 5.07
C LYS A 144 -33.92 0.20 4.03
N TRP A 145 -34.23 0.37 2.76
CA TRP A 145 -33.23 0.26 1.69
C TRP A 145 -32.24 1.41 1.80
N ARG A 146 -30.94 1.09 1.75
CA ARG A 146 -29.86 2.06 1.85
C ARG A 146 -29.10 2.10 0.52
N ALA A 147 -28.58 3.26 0.16
CA ALA A 147 -27.87 3.44 -1.11
C ALA A 147 -26.60 2.56 -1.20
N ASP A 148 -25.94 2.28 -0.08
CA ASP A 148 -24.77 1.40 0.02
C ASP A 148 -25.08 -0.09 -0.24
N TYR A 149 -26.36 -0.45 -0.43
CA TYR A 149 -26.75 -1.79 -0.88
C TYR A 149 -26.81 -1.91 -2.40
N GLU A 150 -26.70 -0.80 -3.14
CA GLU A 150 -26.73 -0.83 -4.60
C GLU A 150 -25.43 -1.40 -5.18
N ASP A 151 -24.28 -1.18 -4.54
CA ASP A 151 -22.99 -1.72 -4.95
C ASP A 151 -22.33 -2.62 -3.88
N ASP A 152 -21.29 -3.34 -4.29
CA ASP A 152 -20.49 -4.21 -3.42
C ASP A 152 -19.11 -3.59 -3.12
N GLN A 153 -18.84 -2.34 -3.50
CA GLN A 153 -17.49 -1.78 -3.48
C GLN A 153 -16.91 -1.76 -2.07
N ALA A 154 -17.66 -1.29 -1.07
CA ALA A 154 -17.20 -1.29 0.31
C ALA A 154 -16.92 -2.71 0.83
N PHE A 155 -17.73 -3.69 0.44
CA PHE A 155 -17.59 -5.08 0.88
C PHE A 155 -16.39 -5.77 0.20
N ARG A 156 -16.22 -5.55 -1.12
CA ARG A 156 -15.02 -5.93 -1.85
C ARG A 156 -13.79 -5.36 -1.17
N ASN A 157 -13.84 -4.07 -0.82
CA ASN A 157 -12.71 -3.39 -0.23
C ASN A 157 -12.27 -4.05 1.08
N ALA A 158 -13.23 -4.34 1.95
CA ALA A 158 -12.99 -5.04 3.21
C ALA A 158 -12.38 -6.45 3.01
N LEU A 159 -12.81 -7.20 2.00
CA LEU A 159 -12.27 -8.54 1.72
C LEU A 159 -10.82 -8.51 1.21
N VAL A 160 -10.47 -7.53 0.36
CA VAL A 160 -9.07 -7.37 -0.08
C VAL A 160 -8.19 -6.93 1.10
N HIS A 161 -8.66 -6.02 1.96
CA HIS A 161 -7.93 -5.64 3.18
C HIS A 161 -7.74 -6.82 4.13
N LYS A 162 -8.77 -7.67 4.29
CA LYS A 162 -8.67 -8.91 5.05
C LYS A 162 -7.62 -9.85 4.44
N SER A 163 -7.64 -10.04 3.12
CA SER A 163 -6.65 -10.85 2.39
C SER A 163 -5.21 -10.39 2.62
N ALA A 164 -4.99 -9.07 2.66
CA ALA A 164 -3.69 -8.47 2.96
C ALA A 164 -3.23 -8.78 4.40
N ASN A 165 -4.13 -8.59 5.37
CA ASN A 165 -3.86 -8.84 6.79
C ASN A 165 -3.66 -10.34 7.13
N GLU A 166 -4.09 -11.25 6.27
CA GLU A 166 -3.85 -12.71 6.39
C GLU A 166 -2.42 -13.13 5.97
N GLY A 167 -1.46 -12.23 6.05
CA GLY A 167 -0.04 -12.52 5.83
C GLY A 167 0.48 -12.17 4.43
N ARG A 168 -0.32 -11.48 3.61
CA ARG A 168 0.10 -11.01 2.27
C ARG A 168 0.67 -9.58 2.27
N TRP A 169 0.72 -8.94 3.43
CA TRP A 169 1.33 -7.63 3.64
C TRP A 169 2.24 -7.68 4.86
N GLY A 170 3.48 -7.23 4.69
CA GLY A 170 4.52 -7.42 5.70
C GLY A 170 5.73 -6.52 5.50
N PRO A 171 6.69 -6.57 6.44
CA PRO A 171 7.88 -5.71 6.40
C PRO A 171 8.74 -6.05 5.19
N ALA A 172 9.11 -5.00 4.43
CA ALA A 172 9.99 -5.08 3.27
C ALA A 172 11.42 -4.64 3.60
N LEU A 173 11.55 -3.65 4.50
CA LEU A 173 12.77 -2.86 4.69
C LEU A 173 12.67 -2.11 6.02
N THR A 174 13.79 -1.97 6.73
CA THR A 174 13.99 -0.95 7.77
C THR A 174 14.92 0.11 7.22
N ILE A 175 14.51 1.37 7.22
CA ILE A 175 15.27 2.46 6.59
C ILE A 175 16.60 2.67 7.35
N PRO A 176 17.75 2.47 6.67
CA PRO A 176 19.04 2.80 7.23
C PRO A 176 19.34 4.30 7.08
N LEU A 177 20.38 4.78 7.76
CA LEU A 177 20.93 6.10 7.48
C LEU A 177 21.63 6.09 6.11
N ILE A 178 21.21 7.01 5.24
CA ILE A 178 21.90 7.39 4.03
C ILE A 178 21.96 8.92 3.96
N ASP A 179 23.05 9.42 3.40
CA ASP A 179 23.24 10.83 3.12
C ASP A 179 23.65 10.97 1.66
N CYS A 180 22.81 11.66 0.91
CA CYS A 180 23.00 11.91 -0.51
C CYS A 180 23.30 13.39 -0.77
N THR A 181 23.68 14.15 0.25
CA THR A 181 24.22 15.49 0.01
C THR A 181 25.52 15.38 -0.79
N PRO A 182 25.72 16.22 -1.84
CA PRO A 182 27.00 16.29 -2.52
C PRO A 182 28.09 16.63 -1.49
N PRO A 183 29.28 16.01 -1.57
CA PRO A 183 30.40 16.45 -0.74
C PRO A 183 30.64 17.93 -1.01
N ASP A 184 30.90 18.71 0.04
CA ASP A 184 31.27 20.11 -0.09
C ASP A 184 32.42 20.22 -1.09
N SER A 185 32.12 20.65 -2.31
CA SER A 185 33.13 20.98 -3.30
C SER A 185 33.74 22.31 -2.86
N GLY A 186 34.65 22.24 -1.87
CA GLY A 186 35.46 23.37 -1.45
C GLY A 186 36.05 24.01 -2.69
N GLY A 187 35.62 25.24 -2.97
CA GLY A 187 36.10 26.02 -4.11
C GLY A 187 37.63 26.08 -4.06
N ARG A 188 38.26 25.58 -5.13
CA ARG A 188 39.67 25.85 -5.41
C ARG A 188 39.80 27.21 -6.08
#